data_AF-A0A826I0K6-F1
#
_entry.id   AF-A0A826I0K6-F1
#
_cell.length_a   1.000
_cell.length_b   1.000
_cell.length_c   1.000
_cell.angle_alpha   90.00
_cell.angle_beta   90.00
_cell.angle_gamma   90.00
#
_symmetry.space_group_name_H-M   'P 1'
#
loop_
_entity.id
_entity.type
_entity.pdbx_description
1 polymer ?
#
loop_
_entity_poly.entity_id
_entity_poly.type
_entity_poly.pdbx_seq_one_letter_code
_entity_poly.pdbx_strand_id
1 'polypeptide(L)'
;MVTEDDLTIESMHYNRLLLAVDDDDDDSSRKALNYACTVAKIYDIPLGIVSVLETGDLNIFQSLTPDDVDAARETLAKDLNTYVEKATAFGVQNAQPIVAEGRPAAAILDEVIPAFKPDLVIMGSHVRRGRLRLGHVASEVARDASVSVIIVR
;
A
#
# COMPACT_ATOMS: atom_id res chain seq x y z
N MET A 1 -17.40 -8.82 -33.74
CA MET A 1 -16.76 -9.82 -32.87
C MET A 1 -15.30 -9.82 -33.26
N VAL A 2 -14.41 -9.36 -32.38
CA VAL A 2 -12.96 -9.33 -32.67
C VAL A 2 -12.49 -10.78 -32.68
N THR A 3 -11.86 -11.23 -33.77
CA THR A 3 -11.31 -12.59 -33.84
C THR A 3 -9.94 -12.64 -33.20
N GLU A 4 -9.48 -13.82 -32.79
CA GLU A 4 -8.13 -13.98 -32.20
C GLU A 4 -7.00 -13.52 -33.14
N ASP A 5 -7.27 -13.48 -34.45
CA ASP A 5 -6.34 -13.01 -35.49
C ASP A 5 -6.26 -11.47 -35.57
N ASP A 6 -7.21 -10.74 -34.99
CA ASP A 6 -7.24 -9.26 -34.96
C ASP A 6 -6.59 -8.67 -33.69
N LEU A 7 -6.05 -9.52 -32.81
CA LEU A 7 -5.46 -9.13 -31.53
C LEU A 7 -4.08 -8.48 -31.74
N THR A 8 -3.98 -7.18 -31.47
CA THR A 8 -2.71 -6.45 -31.45
C THR A 8 -2.19 -6.33 -30.02
N ILE A 9 -0.90 -6.62 -29.83
CA ILE A 9 -0.24 -6.44 -28.54
C ILE A 9 0.23 -5.00 -28.39
N GLU A 10 -0.18 -4.35 -27.31
CA GLU A 10 0.25 -3.01 -26.94
C GLU A 10 1.10 -3.03 -25.66
N SER A 11 2.02 -2.08 -25.56
CA SER A 11 2.82 -1.89 -24.35
C SER A 11 1.95 -1.34 -23.22
N MET A 12 1.93 -2.03 -22.08
CA MET A 12 1.28 -1.56 -20.85
C MET A 12 2.34 -1.07 -19.87
N HIS A 13 2.15 0.14 -19.34
CA HIS A 13 3.03 0.74 -18.36
C HIS A 13 2.22 1.22 -17.16
N TYR A 14 2.76 0.98 -15.97
CA TYR A 14 2.31 1.66 -14.77
C TYR A 14 2.99 3.03 -14.68
N ASN A 15 2.25 4.02 -14.22
CA ASN A 15 2.67 5.41 -14.11
C ASN A 15 2.79 5.85 -12.66
N ARG A 16 2.16 5.13 -11.71
CA ARG A 16 2.18 5.50 -10.29
C ARG A 16 1.88 4.32 -9.39
N LEU A 17 2.80 4.01 -8.49
CA LEU A 17 2.72 2.87 -7.59
C LEU A 17 2.27 3.30 -6.21
N LEU A 18 1.35 2.54 -5.61
CA LEU A 18 1.02 2.62 -4.20
C LEU A 18 1.46 1.33 -3.49
N LEU A 19 2.37 1.42 -2.54
CA LEU A 19 2.73 0.33 -1.65
C LEU A 19 1.98 0.49 -0.33
N ALA A 20 1.17 -0.50 0.05
CA ALA A 20 0.57 -0.55 1.39
C ALA A 20 1.41 -1.41 2.33
N VAL A 21 1.80 -0.84 3.47
CA VAL A 21 2.56 -1.51 4.53
C VAL A 21 1.78 -1.52 5.85
N ASP A 22 1.93 -2.61 6.59
CA ASP A 22 1.42 -2.79 7.94
C ASP A 22 2.62 -2.96 8.88
N ASP A 23 2.54 -2.44 10.09
CA ASP A 23 3.65 -2.41 11.07
C ASP A 23 3.89 -3.80 11.70
N ASP A 24 2.92 -4.70 11.58
CA ASP A 24 2.92 -6.02 12.20
C ASP A 24 3.58 -7.15 11.38
N ASP A 25 4.06 -6.89 10.15
CA ASP A 25 4.67 -7.92 9.30
C ASP A 25 5.98 -7.53 8.63
N ASP A 26 7.08 -8.07 9.15
CA ASP A 26 8.42 -7.78 8.63
C ASP A 26 8.76 -8.48 7.30
N ASP A 27 8.31 -9.71 7.04
CA ASP A 27 8.82 -10.44 5.86
C ASP A 27 8.04 -10.10 4.59
N SER A 28 6.70 -10.11 4.65
CA SER A 28 5.89 -9.85 3.46
C SER A 28 5.92 -8.37 3.09
N SER A 29 5.94 -7.45 4.06
CA SER A 29 6.11 -6.01 3.83
C SER A 29 7.49 -5.71 3.26
N ARG A 30 8.55 -6.38 3.73
CA ARG A 30 9.90 -6.22 3.15
C ARG A 30 9.97 -6.69 1.69
N LYS A 31 9.36 -7.82 1.35
CA LYS A 31 9.31 -8.29 -0.04
C LYS A 31 8.50 -7.34 -0.93
N ALA A 32 7.36 -6.86 -0.43
CA ALA A 32 6.54 -5.87 -1.12
C ALA A 32 7.29 -4.55 -1.35
N LEU A 33 8.02 -4.06 -0.34
CA LEU A 33 8.90 -2.90 -0.45
C LEU A 33 9.98 -3.10 -1.50
N ASN A 34 10.70 -4.23 -1.45
CA ASN A 34 11.74 -4.54 -2.43
C ASN A 34 11.18 -4.56 -3.85
N TYR A 35 10.00 -5.16 -4.05
CA TYR A 35 9.32 -5.20 -5.33
C TYR A 35 8.92 -3.79 -5.79
N ALA A 36 8.25 -3.02 -4.94
CA ALA A 36 7.81 -1.67 -5.26
C ALA A 36 8.97 -0.74 -5.62
N CYS A 37 10.05 -0.75 -4.83
CA CYS A 37 11.26 0.02 -5.11
C CYS A 37 11.93 -0.39 -6.42
N THR A 38 11.96 -1.70 -6.72
CA THR A 38 12.53 -2.21 -7.97
C THR A 38 11.74 -1.72 -9.18
N VAL A 39 10.41 -1.85 -9.15
CA VAL A 39 9.54 -1.40 -10.24
C VAL A 39 9.61 0.13 -10.39
N ALA A 40 9.48 0.87 -9.28
CA ALA A 40 9.55 2.34 -9.30
C ALA A 40 10.87 2.84 -9.90
N LYS A 41 11.99 2.20 -9.55
CA LYS A 41 13.32 2.56 -10.08
C LYS A 41 13.49 2.21 -11.56
N ILE A 42 13.05 1.03 -11.99
CA ILE A 42 13.21 0.58 -13.38
C ILE A 42 12.42 1.47 -14.35
N TYR A 43 11.21 1.86 -13.95
CA TYR A 43 10.31 2.66 -14.78
C TYR A 43 10.39 4.17 -14.51
N ASP A 44 11.15 4.59 -13.51
CA ASP A 44 11.26 5.98 -13.06
C ASP A 44 9.89 6.63 -12.77
N ILE A 45 9.08 5.93 -11.95
CA ILE A 45 7.71 6.35 -11.62
C ILE A 45 7.52 6.64 -10.13
N PRO A 46 6.57 7.51 -9.75
CA PRO A 46 6.31 7.84 -8.36
C PRO A 46 5.84 6.64 -7.53
N LEU A 47 6.33 6.58 -6.30
CA LEU A 47 5.98 5.58 -5.29
C LEU A 47 5.37 6.26 -4.06
N GLY A 48 4.08 6.02 -3.83
CA GLY A 48 3.43 6.33 -2.55
C GLY A 48 3.57 5.15 -1.62
N ILE A 49 4.01 5.37 -0.38
CA ILE A 49 4.06 4.34 0.66
C ILE A 49 3.02 4.69 1.71
N VAL A 50 1.98 3.87 1.81
CA VAL A 50 0.83 4.10 2.70
C VAL A 50 0.82 3.16 3.88
N SER A 51 0.50 3.70 5.05
CA SER A 51 0.04 2.93 6.19
C SER A 51 -1.22 3.57 6.79
N VAL A 52 -2.08 2.75 7.40
CA VAL A 52 -3.39 3.17 7.91
C VAL A 52 -3.41 3.06 9.42
N LEU A 53 -3.68 4.17 10.11
CA LEU A 53 -3.91 4.19 11.55
C LEU A 53 -5.34 3.71 11.86
N GLU A 54 -5.45 2.55 12.51
CA GLU A 54 -6.74 1.94 12.89
C GLU A 54 -7.41 2.67 14.08
N THR A 55 -8.09 3.79 13.83
CA THR A 55 -8.73 4.60 14.89
C THR A 55 -10.06 4.04 15.41
N GLY A 56 -10.72 3.17 14.64
CA GLY A 56 -12.07 2.66 14.93
C GLY A 56 -12.16 1.72 16.13
N ASP A 57 -11.17 0.83 16.31
CA ASP A 57 -11.13 -0.09 17.45
C ASP A 57 -10.50 0.55 18.68
N LEU A 58 -9.57 1.49 18.48
CA LEU A 58 -8.87 2.17 19.57
C LEU A 58 -9.82 3.01 20.45
N ASN A 59 -10.78 3.72 19.86
CA ASN A 59 -11.74 4.56 20.61
C ASN A 59 -12.76 3.78 21.47
N ILE A 60 -13.00 2.50 21.15
CA ILE A 60 -13.99 1.67 21.88
C ILE A 60 -13.33 0.95 23.05
N PHE A 61 -12.04 0.60 22.92
CA PHE A 61 -11.30 -0.18 23.92
C PHE A 61 -10.38 0.66 24.82
N GLN A 62 -9.93 1.83 24.37
CA GLN A 62 -9.10 2.75 25.12
C GLN A 62 -9.74 4.14 25.09
N SER A 63 -9.79 4.81 26.24
CA SER A 63 -10.19 6.22 26.33
C SER A 63 -9.08 7.11 25.75
N LEU A 64 -8.75 6.95 24.46
CA LEU A 64 -7.73 7.75 23.81
C LEU A 64 -8.19 9.21 23.79
N THR A 65 -7.29 10.08 24.22
CA THR A 65 -7.44 11.51 24.03
C THR A 65 -7.07 11.88 22.58
N PRO A 66 -7.51 13.04 22.07
CA PRO A 66 -7.03 13.57 20.80
C PRO A 66 -5.49 13.59 20.72
N ASP A 67 -4.82 13.91 21.83
CA ASP A 67 -3.36 13.95 21.92
C ASP A 67 -2.72 12.56 21.70
N ASP A 68 -3.37 11.48 22.17
CA ASP A 68 -2.86 10.12 21.96
C ASP A 68 -2.96 9.69 20.48
N VAL A 69 -4.03 10.11 19.80
CA VAL A 69 -4.22 9.84 18.37
C VAL A 69 -3.19 10.60 17.53
N ASP A 70 -2.94 11.87 17.87
CA ASP A 70 -1.93 12.68 17.19
C ASP A 70 -0.52 12.10 17.41
N ALA A 71 -0.19 11.64 18.62
CA ALA A 71 1.08 10.98 18.90
C ALA A 71 1.25 9.66 18.10
N ALA A 72 0.17 8.87 17.97
CA ALA A 72 0.18 7.65 17.16
C ALA A 72 0.37 7.97 15.67
N ARG A 73 -0.33 8.99 15.15
CA ARG A 73 -0.16 9.49 13.78
C ARG A 73 1.28 9.94 13.52
N GLU A 74 1.87 10.70 14.44
CA GLU A 74 3.27 11.13 14.31
C GLU A 74 4.25 9.96 14.31
N THR A 75 3.99 8.94 15.12
CA THR A 75 4.83 7.73 15.18
C THR A 75 4.76 6.99 13.84
N LEU A 76 3.56 6.73 13.35
CA LEU A 76 3.35 6.09 12.05
C LEU A 76 4.00 6.86 10.89
N ALA A 77 3.92 8.20 10.93
CA ALA A 77 4.57 9.05 9.95
C ALA A 77 6.11 8.92 9.99
N LYS A 78 6.72 8.79 11.18
CA LYS A 78 8.16 8.55 11.33
C LYS A 78 8.57 7.19 10.77
N ASP A 79 7.76 6.16 11.02
CA ASP A 79 8.03 4.81 10.51
C ASP A 79 7.94 4.76 8.98
N LEU A 80 6.93 5.42 8.39
CA LEU A 80 6.83 5.60 6.94
C LEU A 80 8.01 6.37 6.34
N ASN A 81 8.52 7.40 7.02
CA ASN A 81 9.70 8.12 6.55
C ASN A 81 10.92 7.19 6.45
N THR A 82 11.06 6.23 7.38
CA THR A 82 12.13 5.22 7.31
C THR A 82 12.02 4.36 6.03
N TYR A 83 10.80 4.02 5.60
CA TYR A 83 10.58 3.30 4.33
C TYR A 83 10.94 4.17 3.11
N VAL A 84 10.57 5.44 3.13
CA VAL A 84 10.88 6.41 2.06
C VAL A 84 12.39 6.66 1.94
N GLU A 85 13.09 6.79 3.07
CA GLU A 85 14.55 6.92 3.11
C GLU A 85 15.24 5.70 2.50
N LYS A 86 14.78 4.48 2.86
CA LYS A 86 15.29 3.23 2.27
C LYS A 86 15.02 3.16 0.75
N ALA A 87 13.83 3.57 0.30
CA ALA A 87 13.49 3.60 -1.12
C ALA A 87 14.38 4.59 -1.90
N THR A 88 14.58 5.78 -1.33
CA THR A 88 15.45 6.82 -1.91
C THR A 88 16.90 6.34 -1.96
N ALA A 89 17.41 5.73 -0.89
CA ALA A 89 18.76 5.17 -0.83
C ALA A 89 18.98 4.04 -1.86
N PHE A 90 17.93 3.29 -2.20
CA PHE A 90 17.97 2.27 -3.25
C PHE A 90 17.98 2.88 -4.68
N GLY A 91 17.56 4.14 -4.82
CA GLY A 91 17.59 4.91 -6.06
C GLY A 91 16.22 5.27 -6.66
N VAL A 92 15.13 5.13 -5.90
CA VAL A 92 13.82 5.64 -6.30
C VAL A 92 13.84 7.18 -6.27
N GLN A 93 13.49 7.84 -7.39
CA GLN A 93 13.60 9.30 -7.51
C GLN A 93 12.47 10.06 -6.81
N ASN A 94 11.28 9.46 -6.75
CA ASN A 94 10.08 10.09 -6.19
C ASN A 94 9.32 9.12 -5.29
N ALA A 95 9.69 9.10 -4.01
CA ALA A 95 9.01 8.34 -2.98
C ALA A 95 8.40 9.30 -1.94
N GLN A 96 7.15 9.06 -1.53
CA GLN A 96 6.48 9.88 -0.51
C GLN A 96 5.69 9.03 0.49
N PRO A 97 5.64 9.44 1.78
CA PRO A 97 4.83 8.78 2.79
C PRO A 97 3.37 9.23 2.67
N ILE A 98 2.44 8.34 2.95
CA ILE A 98 1.00 8.61 3.01
C ILE A 98 0.45 7.99 4.30
N VAL A 99 -0.08 8.83 5.18
CA VAL A 99 -0.80 8.35 6.38
C VAL A 99 -2.29 8.48 6.08
N ALA A 100 -3.02 7.39 6.28
CA ALA A 100 -4.48 7.37 6.24
C ALA A 100 -5.03 6.86 7.57
N GLU A 101 -6.33 7.03 7.82
CA GLU A 101 -6.96 6.70 9.09
C GLU A 101 -8.25 5.91 8.90
N GLY A 102 -8.58 5.07 9.88
CA GLY A 102 -9.82 4.28 9.87
C GLY A 102 -9.57 2.81 9.55
N ARG A 103 -10.50 2.15 8.85
CA ARG A 103 -10.37 0.72 8.51
C ARG A 103 -9.40 0.56 7.33
N PRO A 104 -8.35 -0.28 7.41
CA PRO A 104 -7.27 -0.32 6.42
C PRO A 104 -7.72 -0.46 4.96
N ALA A 105 -8.58 -1.45 4.67
CA ALA A 105 -9.05 -1.66 3.30
C ALA A 105 -9.90 -0.48 2.80
N ALA A 106 -10.83 0.02 3.63
CA ALA A 106 -11.70 1.13 3.27
C ALA A 106 -10.91 2.44 3.06
N ALA A 107 -9.97 2.75 3.95
CA ALA A 107 -9.11 3.92 3.80
C ALA A 107 -8.29 3.86 2.49
N ILE A 108 -7.74 2.69 2.16
CA ILE A 108 -7.01 2.50 0.89
C ILE A 108 -7.94 2.70 -0.32
N LEU A 109 -9.11 2.05 -0.31
CA LEU A 109 -10.04 2.02 -1.44
C LEU A 109 -10.73 3.37 -1.67
N ASP A 110 -11.25 3.96 -0.60
CA ASP A 110 -12.18 5.09 -0.66
C ASP A 110 -11.47 6.44 -0.55
N GLU A 111 -10.26 6.50 0.02
CA GLU A 111 -9.54 7.75 0.26
C GLU A 111 -8.21 7.80 -0.51
N VAL A 112 -7.33 6.82 -0.30
CA VAL A 112 -5.95 6.87 -0.80
C VAL A 112 -5.89 6.68 -2.31
N ILE A 113 -6.59 5.69 -2.86
CA ILE A 113 -6.61 5.47 -4.32
C ILE A 113 -7.20 6.68 -5.06
N PRO A 114 -8.35 7.25 -4.67
CA PRO A 114 -8.89 8.46 -5.32
C PRO A 114 -7.97 9.70 -5.20
N ALA A 115 -7.31 9.88 -4.06
CA ALA A 115 -6.45 11.04 -3.81
C ALA A 115 -5.10 10.93 -4.52
N PHE A 116 -4.41 9.80 -4.36
CA PHE A 116 -3.08 9.58 -4.91
C PHE A 116 -3.10 9.13 -6.38
N LYS A 117 -4.20 8.52 -6.84
CA LYS A 117 -4.39 8.03 -8.22
C LYS A 117 -3.29 7.07 -8.69
N PRO A 118 -2.95 6.02 -7.92
CA PRO A 118 -2.06 4.97 -8.43
C PRO A 118 -2.74 4.18 -9.54
N ASP A 119 -1.97 3.52 -10.38
CA ASP A 119 -2.46 2.52 -11.35
C ASP A 119 -2.02 1.09 -11.01
N LEU A 120 -1.17 0.93 -9.99
CA LEU A 120 -0.86 -0.34 -9.34
C LEU A 120 -0.79 -0.18 -7.82
N VAL A 121 -1.54 -1.02 -7.10
CA VAL A 121 -1.41 -1.21 -5.66
C VAL A 121 -0.58 -2.47 -5.37
N ILE A 122 0.42 -2.34 -4.51
CA ILE A 122 1.35 -3.39 -4.11
C ILE A 122 1.14 -3.66 -2.63
N MET A 123 0.93 -4.93 -2.29
CA MET A 123 0.69 -5.34 -0.91
C MET A 123 1.46 -6.60 -0.56
N GLY A 124 1.84 -6.75 0.72
CA GLY A 124 2.27 -8.03 1.28
C GLY A 124 1.08 -8.98 1.48
N SER A 125 1.34 -10.28 1.49
CA SER A 125 0.31 -11.33 1.70
C SER A 125 -0.03 -11.63 3.17
N HIS A 126 0.19 -10.66 4.08
CA HIS A 126 0.23 -10.89 5.53
C HIS A 126 -0.94 -11.73 6.07
N VAL A 127 -0.62 -12.72 6.91
CA VAL A 127 -1.59 -13.64 7.52
C VAL A 127 -1.59 -13.44 9.03
N ARG A 128 -2.34 -12.46 9.53
CA ARG A 128 -2.44 -12.15 10.97
C ARG A 128 -2.98 -13.35 11.79
N ARG A 129 -3.96 -14.11 11.26
CA ARG A 129 -4.48 -15.39 11.83
C ARG A 129 -5.16 -16.30 10.77
N GLY A 130 -4.85 -17.60 10.74
CA GLY A 130 -5.62 -18.63 10.02
C GLY A 130 -5.02 -19.20 8.72
N ARG A 131 -5.84 -19.92 7.92
CA ARG A 131 -5.47 -20.62 6.66
C ARG A 131 -5.48 -19.73 5.41
N LEU A 132 -5.70 -18.42 5.55
CA LEU A 132 -5.82 -17.51 4.41
C LEU A 132 -4.44 -17.22 3.81
N ARG A 133 -4.27 -17.44 2.50
CA ARG A 133 -2.97 -17.28 1.80
C ARG A 133 -2.66 -15.84 1.35
N LEU A 134 -3.57 -14.89 1.61
CA LEU A 134 -3.52 -13.51 1.09
C LEU A 134 -3.60 -12.46 2.20
N GLY A 135 -4.25 -12.75 3.34
CA GLY A 135 -4.60 -11.74 4.34
C GLY A 135 -5.96 -11.07 4.08
N HIS A 136 -6.63 -10.60 5.14
CA HIS A 136 -7.97 -9.99 5.02
C HIS A 136 -7.93 -8.70 4.20
N VAL A 137 -7.07 -7.75 4.59
CA VAL A 137 -6.93 -6.45 3.93
C VAL A 137 -6.52 -6.63 2.47
N ALA A 138 -5.52 -7.46 2.18
CA ALA A 138 -5.08 -7.68 0.80
C ALA A 138 -6.15 -8.36 -0.06
N SER A 139 -6.93 -9.28 0.51
CA SER A 139 -8.05 -9.91 -0.21
C SER A 139 -9.17 -8.91 -0.52
N GLU A 140 -9.49 -8.03 0.42
CA GLU A 140 -10.50 -6.98 0.26
C GLU A 140 -10.07 -5.96 -0.80
N VAL A 141 -8.85 -5.42 -0.70
CA VAL A 141 -8.30 -4.48 -1.68
C VAL A 141 -8.19 -5.11 -3.07
N ALA A 142 -7.68 -6.34 -3.19
CA ALA A 142 -7.59 -7.00 -4.50
C ALA A 142 -8.95 -7.31 -5.15
N ARG A 143 -10.01 -7.46 -4.35
CA ARG A 143 -11.36 -7.71 -4.86
C ARG A 143 -12.04 -6.41 -5.31
N ASP A 144 -11.85 -5.33 -4.55
CA ASP A 144 -12.71 -4.15 -4.65
C ASP A 144 -12.00 -2.92 -5.25
N ALA A 145 -10.67 -2.94 -5.43
CA ALA A 145 -9.93 -1.82 -6.02
C ALA A 145 -10.28 -1.57 -7.49
N SER A 146 -10.36 -0.29 -7.86
CA SER A 146 -10.58 0.14 -9.24
C SER A 146 -9.32 0.08 -10.13
N VAL A 147 -8.19 -0.39 -9.59
CA VAL A 147 -6.88 -0.42 -10.24
C VAL A 147 -6.21 -1.77 -10.01
N SER A 148 -5.16 -2.09 -10.77
CA SER A 148 -4.43 -3.35 -10.62
C SER A 148 -3.90 -3.51 -9.20
N VAL A 149 -3.97 -4.73 -8.67
CA VAL A 149 -3.42 -5.08 -7.35
C VAL A 149 -2.47 -6.27 -7.49
N ILE A 150 -1.28 -6.16 -6.92
CA ILE A 150 -0.34 -7.27 -6.79
C ILE A 150 -0.11 -7.60 -5.32
N ILE A 151 -0.12 -8.90 -5.02
CA ILE A 151 0.09 -9.42 -3.67
C ILE A 151 1.37 -10.25 -3.65
N VAL A 152 2.37 -9.71 -2.96
CA VAL A 152 3.75 -10.22 -2.89
C VAL A 152 3.92 -11.24 -1.76
N ARG A 153 4.72 -12.28 -2.00
CA ARG A 153 4.95 -13.43 -1.11
C ARG A 153 6.42 -13.83 -1.02
#